data_AF-A0A5J4SU32-F1
#
_entry.id   AF-A0A5J4SU32-F1
#
_cell.length_a   1.000
_cell.length_b   1.000
_cell.length_c   1.000
_cell.angle_alpha   90.00
_cell.angle_beta   90.00
_cell.angle_gamma   90.00
#
_symmetry.space_group_name_H-M   'P 1'
#
loop_
_entity.id
_entity.type
_entity.pdbx_description
1 polymer ?
#
loop_
_entity_poly.entity_id
_entity_poly.type
_entity_poly.pdbx_seq_one_letter_code
_entity_poly.pdbx_strand_id
1 'polypeptide(L)'
;ALAERDRERIEKDRLQIELNRERIEKDRFQSDNERALAERDRERIEKDRLQIELNRERIEKDRLQSDNERALAERDRERIEKERFKQERDQQKRRADKTQSEAIRLTVEVQRLSQSIQSVPPSLNPNMLIGIIPDKEYAYQQGPKIIHTDKWGSSTVAFNPIISSGIVRFGGFFEDPNYFPIFSISI
;
A
#
# COMPACT_ATOMS: atom_id res chain seq x y z
N ALA A 1 122.95 37.66 -12.82
CA ALA A 1 122.49 37.46 -14.21
C ALA A 1 121.82 36.09 -14.42
N LEU A 2 122.56 34.97 -14.64
CA LEU A 2 121.91 33.68 -14.96
C LEU A 2 121.12 33.08 -13.78
N ALA A 3 121.75 32.98 -12.60
CA ALA A 3 121.10 32.45 -11.39
C ALA A 3 119.91 33.30 -10.90
N GLU A 4 119.87 34.57 -11.27
CA GLU A 4 118.80 35.51 -10.94
C GLU A 4 117.59 35.29 -11.87
N ARG A 5 117.83 35.10 -13.17
CA ARG A 5 116.79 34.69 -14.13
C ARG A 5 116.19 33.32 -13.79
N ASP A 6 117.00 32.38 -13.32
CA ASP A 6 116.50 31.06 -12.89
C ASP A 6 115.62 31.16 -11.64
N ARG A 7 115.98 32.02 -10.67
CA ARG A 7 115.14 32.31 -9.50
C ARG A 7 113.81 32.96 -9.89
N GLU A 8 113.83 33.96 -10.77
CA GLU A 8 112.61 34.60 -11.29
C GLU A 8 111.70 33.60 -12.02
N ARG A 9 112.28 32.67 -12.78
CA ARG A 9 111.51 31.63 -13.48
C ARG A 9 110.83 30.68 -12.49
N ILE A 10 111.55 30.23 -11.46
CA ILE A 10 110.98 29.38 -10.40
C ILE A 10 109.86 30.10 -9.66
N GLU A 11 110.02 31.39 -9.38
CA GLU A 11 109.00 32.20 -8.72
C GLU A 11 107.74 32.34 -9.59
N LYS A 12 107.88 32.59 -10.89
CA LYS A 12 106.75 32.60 -11.84
C LYS A 12 106.03 31.25 -11.90
N ASP A 13 106.77 30.14 -11.97
CA ASP A 13 106.18 28.81 -11.99
C ASP A 13 105.42 28.51 -10.68
N ARG A 14 105.96 28.94 -9.54
CA ARG A 14 105.30 28.81 -8.23
C ARG A 14 103.98 29.60 -8.19
N LEU A 15 104.00 30.86 -8.62
CA LEU A 15 102.80 31.70 -8.69
C LEU A 15 101.74 31.11 -9.65
N GLN A 16 102.16 30.53 -10.77
CA GLN A 16 101.26 29.87 -11.70
C GLN A 16 100.60 28.62 -11.09
N ILE A 17 101.36 27.83 -10.32
CA ILE A 17 100.81 26.68 -9.58
C ILE A 17 99.78 27.14 -8.54
N GLU A 18 100.08 28.20 -7.81
CA GLU A 18 99.17 28.75 -6.79
C GLU A 18 97.87 29.27 -7.41
N LEU A 19 97.96 30.03 -8.51
CA LEU A 19 96.79 30.48 -9.27
C LEU A 19 95.96 29.31 -9.81
N ASN A 20 96.61 28.25 -10.28
CA ASN A 20 95.90 27.06 -10.75
C ASN A 20 95.20 26.32 -9.61
N ARG A 21 95.81 26.26 -8.41
CA ARG A 21 95.18 25.67 -7.22
C ARG A 21 93.95 26.45 -6.79
N GLU A 22 94.05 27.78 -6.75
CA GLU A 22 92.93 28.66 -6.40
C GLU A 22 91.75 28.50 -7.36
N ARG A 23 92.03 28.39 -8.68
CA ARG A 23 91.00 28.11 -9.69
C ARG A 23 90.30 26.78 -9.44
N ILE A 24 91.05 25.71 -9.20
CA ILE A 24 90.48 24.38 -8.91
C ILE A 24 89.61 24.42 -7.65
N GLU A 25 90.04 25.12 -6.61
CA GLU A 25 89.27 25.26 -5.37
C GLU A 25 87.97 26.03 -5.60
N LYS A 26 88.01 27.11 -6.38
CA LYS A 26 86.82 27.87 -6.77
C LYS A 26 85.84 27.01 -7.57
N ASP A 27 86.34 26.23 -8.54
CA ASP A 27 85.50 25.35 -9.36
C ASP A 27 84.84 24.25 -8.50
N ARG A 28 85.57 23.70 -7.52
CA ARG A 28 85.01 22.74 -6.55
C ARG A 28 83.90 23.37 -5.72
N PHE A 29 84.13 24.57 -5.19
CA PHE A 29 83.13 25.29 -4.39
C PHE A 29 81.86 25.59 -5.21
N GLN A 30 82.01 25.99 -6.48
CA GLN A 30 80.88 26.19 -7.38
C GLN A 30 80.11 24.89 -7.63
N SER A 31 80.82 23.78 -7.89
CA SER A 31 80.19 22.47 -8.09
C SER A 31 79.43 22.00 -6.85
N ASP A 32 79.99 22.19 -5.66
CA ASP A 32 79.32 21.80 -4.42
C ASP A 32 78.08 22.66 -4.14
N ASN A 33 78.13 23.97 -4.45
CA ASN A 33 76.97 24.84 -4.35
C ASN A 33 75.85 24.46 -5.35
N GLU A 34 76.21 24.09 -6.58
CA GLU A 34 75.24 23.59 -7.57
C GLU A 34 74.57 22.30 -7.11
N ARG A 35 75.34 21.37 -6.51
CA ARG A 35 74.77 20.14 -5.93
C ARG A 35 73.82 20.44 -4.79
N ALA A 36 74.17 21.35 -3.89
CA ALA A 36 73.32 21.75 -2.77
C ALA A 36 72.00 22.38 -3.24
N LEU A 37 72.03 23.22 -4.29
CA LEU A 37 70.82 23.77 -4.90
C LEU A 37 69.94 22.67 -5.51
N ALA A 38 70.54 21.74 -6.27
CA ALA A 38 69.81 20.63 -6.86
C ALA A 38 69.17 19.71 -5.80
N GLU A 39 69.83 19.49 -4.67
CA GLU A 39 69.26 18.73 -3.55
C GLU A 39 68.07 19.44 -2.91
N ARG A 40 68.17 20.76 -2.68
CA ARG A 40 67.04 21.57 -2.17
C ARG A 40 65.84 21.57 -3.12
N ASP A 41 66.08 21.61 -4.42
CA ASP A 41 65.00 21.53 -5.40
C ASP A 41 64.32 20.15 -5.40
N ARG A 42 65.09 19.06 -5.25
CA ARG A 42 64.53 17.72 -5.09
C ARG A 42 63.67 17.61 -3.84
N GLU A 43 64.15 18.10 -2.71
CA GLU A 43 63.36 18.12 -1.46
C GLU A 43 62.06 18.92 -1.61
N ARG A 44 62.09 20.04 -2.34
CA ARG A 44 60.88 20.83 -2.59
C ARG A 44 59.86 20.05 -3.42
N ILE A 45 60.32 19.40 -4.49
CA ILE A 45 59.47 18.56 -5.34
C ILE A 45 58.86 17.40 -4.53
N GLU A 46 59.65 16.77 -3.65
CA GLU A 46 59.16 15.69 -2.80
C GLU A 46 58.09 16.17 -1.81
N LYS A 47 58.30 17.34 -1.17
CA LYS A 47 57.28 17.96 -0.31
C LYS A 47 56.00 18.27 -1.06
N ASP A 48 56.09 18.84 -2.26
CA ASP A 48 54.93 19.13 -3.10
C ASP A 48 54.18 17.84 -3.46
N ARG A 49 54.91 16.76 -3.78
CA ARG A 49 54.32 15.44 -4.08
C ARG A 49 53.57 14.88 -2.87
N LEU A 50 54.17 14.90 -1.69
CA LEU A 50 53.53 14.44 -0.44
C LEU A 50 52.29 15.27 -0.11
N GLN A 51 52.33 16.58 -0.35
CA GLN A 51 51.18 17.45 -0.13
C GLN A 51 50.01 17.11 -1.08
N ILE A 52 50.31 16.79 -2.34
CA ILE A 52 49.31 16.34 -3.31
C ILE A 52 48.69 15.01 -2.86
N GLU A 53 49.49 14.07 -2.38
CA GLU A 53 49.03 12.77 -1.89
C GLU A 53 48.11 12.92 -0.67
N LEU A 54 48.52 13.72 0.32
CA LEU A 54 47.70 14.04 1.48
C LEU A 54 46.35 14.67 1.10
N ASN A 55 46.34 15.57 0.10
CA ASN A 55 45.11 16.18 -0.38
C ASN A 55 44.19 15.17 -1.08
N ARG A 56 44.75 14.21 -1.82
CA ARG A 56 43.98 13.12 -2.44
C ARG A 56 43.34 12.23 -1.39
N GLU A 57 44.09 11.82 -0.37
CA GLU A 57 43.56 11.01 0.74
C GLU A 57 42.41 11.72 1.47
N ARG A 58 42.52 13.04 1.70
CA ARG A 58 41.43 13.83 2.30
C ARG A 58 40.17 13.81 1.43
N ILE A 59 40.31 14.04 0.13
CA ILE A 59 39.18 14.00 -0.82
C ILE A 59 38.53 12.62 -0.83
N GLU A 60 39.33 11.56 -0.82
CA GLU A 60 38.82 10.18 -0.80
C GLU A 60 38.06 9.88 0.50
N LYS A 61 38.60 10.31 1.65
CA LYS A 61 37.92 10.18 2.94
C LYS A 61 36.58 10.90 2.96
N ASP A 62 36.52 12.13 2.46
CA ASP A 62 35.28 12.91 2.40
C ASP A 62 34.24 12.25 1.50
N ARG A 63 34.66 11.65 0.38
CA ARG A 63 33.78 10.86 -0.50
C ARG A 63 33.21 9.63 0.21
N LEU A 64 34.08 8.84 0.86
CA LEU A 64 33.67 7.67 1.62
C LEU A 64 32.70 8.03 2.75
N GLN A 65 32.93 9.14 3.44
CA GLN A 65 32.01 9.64 4.45
C GLN A 65 30.64 9.98 3.84
N SER A 66 30.62 10.73 2.73
CA SER A 66 29.37 11.09 2.04
C SER A 66 28.60 9.85 1.58
N ASP A 67 29.29 8.84 1.04
CA ASP A 67 28.65 7.61 0.59
C ASP A 67 28.07 6.80 1.77
N ASN A 68 28.76 6.77 2.91
CA ASN A 68 28.25 6.14 4.12
C ASN A 68 26.99 6.85 4.67
N GLU A 69 26.98 8.19 4.70
CA GLU A 69 25.81 8.98 5.10
C GLU A 69 24.60 8.70 4.19
N ARG A 70 24.82 8.58 2.87
CA ARG A 70 23.75 8.20 1.92
C ARG A 70 23.23 6.79 2.19
N ALA A 71 24.12 5.83 2.43
CA ALA A 71 23.74 4.45 2.74
C ALA A 71 22.91 4.36 4.03
N LEU A 72 23.27 5.12 5.06
CA LEU A 72 22.49 5.22 6.30
C LEU A 72 21.09 5.80 6.03
N ALA A 73 21.00 6.89 5.27
CA ALA A 73 19.73 7.51 4.92
C ALA A 73 18.81 6.57 4.11
N GLU A 74 19.38 5.77 3.21
CA GLU A 74 18.64 4.76 2.44
C GLU A 74 18.09 3.65 3.34
N ARG A 75 18.91 3.14 4.28
CA ARG A 75 18.45 2.14 5.27
C ARG A 75 17.32 2.65 6.16
N ASP A 76 17.38 3.93 6.57
CA ASP A 76 16.31 4.55 7.34
C ASP A 76 15.02 4.67 6.55
N ARG A 77 15.09 5.04 5.26
CA ARG A 77 13.92 5.05 4.36
C ARG A 77 13.32 3.66 4.22
N GLU A 78 14.13 2.64 3.98
CA GLU A 78 13.67 1.25 3.87
C GLU A 78 12.97 0.78 5.16
N ARG A 79 13.48 1.16 6.34
CA ARG A 79 12.84 0.86 7.63
C ARG A 79 11.46 1.50 7.73
N ILE A 80 11.35 2.79 7.37
CA ILE A 80 10.08 3.53 7.40
C ILE A 80 9.06 2.90 6.43
N GLU A 81 9.48 2.52 5.23
CA GLU A 81 8.62 1.86 4.26
C GLU A 81 8.12 0.50 4.77
N LYS A 82 9.00 -0.33 5.33
CA LYS A 82 8.61 -1.61 5.94
C LYS A 82 7.58 -1.44 7.06
N GLU A 83 7.74 -0.42 7.90
CA GLU A 83 6.78 -0.10 8.95
C GLU A 83 5.43 0.34 8.38
N ARG A 84 5.43 1.18 7.34
CA ARG A 84 4.20 1.58 6.63
C ARG A 84 3.47 0.39 6.02
N PHE A 85 4.18 -0.48 5.30
CA PHE A 85 3.59 -1.71 4.74
C PHE A 85 2.97 -2.60 5.82
N LYS A 86 3.65 -2.75 6.96
CA LYS A 86 3.11 -3.51 8.09
C LYS A 86 1.82 -2.89 8.63
N GLN A 87 1.80 -1.57 8.82
CA GLN A 87 0.60 -0.84 9.27
C GLN A 87 -0.57 -0.96 8.28
N GLU A 88 -0.31 -0.84 6.98
CA GLU A 88 -1.32 -0.99 5.94
C GLU A 88 -1.94 -2.39 5.94
N ARG A 89 -1.10 -3.43 6.02
CA ARG A 89 -1.57 -4.82 6.12
C ARG A 89 -2.42 -5.04 7.37
N ASP A 90 -2.00 -4.50 8.52
CA ASP A 90 -2.74 -4.63 9.77
C ASP A 90 -4.07 -3.82 9.72
N GLN A 91 -4.13 -2.71 8.98
CA GLN A 91 -5.38 -2.01 8.70
C GLN A 91 -6.31 -2.81 7.77
N GLN A 92 -5.78 -3.41 6.71
CA GLN A 92 -6.56 -4.27 5.82
C GLN A 92 -7.17 -5.46 6.56
N LYS A 93 -6.39 -6.11 7.43
CA LYS A 93 -6.88 -7.20 8.28
C LYS A 93 -8.06 -6.75 9.16
N ARG A 94 -7.92 -5.60 9.84
CA ARG A 94 -9.01 -5.02 10.66
C ARG A 94 -10.26 -4.70 9.84
N ARG A 95 -10.10 -4.22 8.60
CA ARG A 95 -11.23 -3.98 7.69
C ARG A 95 -11.92 -5.30 7.32
N ALA A 96 -11.16 -6.33 6.97
CA ALA A 96 -11.69 -7.65 6.66
C ALA A 96 -12.45 -8.26 7.84
N ASP A 97 -11.89 -8.19 9.05
CA ASP A 97 -12.53 -8.70 10.27
C ASP A 97 -13.85 -7.97 10.57
N LYS A 98 -13.90 -6.65 10.33
CA LYS A 98 -15.12 -5.85 10.47
C LYS A 98 -16.19 -6.26 9.44
N THR A 99 -15.81 -6.38 8.17
CA THR A 99 -16.72 -6.84 7.10
C THR A 99 -17.24 -8.25 7.39
N GLN A 100 -16.40 -9.16 7.88
CA GLN A 100 -16.81 -10.50 8.26
C GLN A 100 -17.81 -10.48 9.42
N SER A 101 -17.57 -9.65 10.42
CA SER A 101 -18.48 -9.48 11.57
C SER A 101 -19.84 -8.92 11.15
N GLU A 102 -19.85 -7.93 10.25
CA GLU A 102 -21.08 -7.38 9.66
C GLU A 102 -21.83 -8.42 8.83
N ALA A 103 -21.12 -9.21 8.02
CA ALA A 103 -21.72 -10.30 7.23
C ALA A 103 -22.35 -11.38 8.13
N ILE A 104 -21.68 -11.76 9.22
CA ILE A 104 -22.24 -12.69 10.21
C ILE A 104 -23.51 -12.09 10.83
N ARG A 105 -23.49 -10.82 11.24
CA ARG A 105 -24.65 -10.14 11.82
C ARG A 105 -25.85 -10.15 10.87
N LEU A 106 -25.64 -9.77 9.62
CA LEU A 106 -26.68 -9.75 8.58
C LEU A 106 -27.20 -11.16 8.29
N THR A 107 -26.33 -12.18 8.29
CA THR A 107 -26.73 -13.56 8.09
C THR A 107 -27.67 -14.04 9.20
N VAL A 108 -27.35 -13.75 10.46
CA VAL A 108 -28.21 -14.07 11.60
C VAL A 108 -29.55 -13.34 11.51
N GLU A 109 -29.55 -12.09 11.08
CA GLU A 109 -30.77 -11.28 10.94
C GLU A 109 -31.68 -11.80 9.82
N VAL A 110 -31.12 -12.16 8.67
CA VAL A 110 -31.84 -12.82 7.57
C VAL A 110 -32.44 -14.15 8.03
N GLN A 111 -31.68 -14.96 8.79
CA GLN A 111 -32.18 -16.24 9.30
C GLN A 111 -33.36 -16.05 10.26
N ARG A 112 -33.29 -15.05 11.17
CA ARG A 112 -34.41 -14.70 12.06
C ARG A 112 -35.65 -14.26 11.29
N LEU A 113 -35.49 -13.40 10.28
CA LEU A 113 -36.61 -12.93 9.45
C LEU A 113 -37.25 -14.11 8.68
N SER A 114 -36.43 -15.01 8.13
CA SER A 114 -36.92 -16.20 7.44
C SER A 114 -37.73 -17.12 8.36
N GLN A 115 -37.28 -17.33 9.59
CA GLN A 115 -38.02 -18.13 10.59
C GLN A 115 -39.35 -17.46 10.97
N SER A 116 -39.36 -16.14 11.14
CA SER A 116 -40.59 -15.38 11.41
C SER A 116 -41.63 -15.58 10.31
N ILE A 117 -41.23 -15.50 9.04
CA ILE A 117 -42.12 -15.74 7.89
C ILE A 117 -42.63 -17.18 7.85
N GLN A 118 -41.79 -18.19 8.13
CA GLN A 118 -42.22 -19.60 8.18
C GLN A 118 -43.14 -19.92 9.37
N SER A 119 -43.02 -19.18 10.48
CA SER A 119 -43.91 -19.35 11.64
C SER A 119 -45.32 -18.81 11.42
N VAL A 120 -45.54 -18.04 10.34
CA VAL A 120 -46.90 -17.71 9.89
C VAL A 120 -47.50 -19.00 9.33
N PRO A 121 -48.60 -19.52 9.93
CA PRO A 121 -49.20 -20.76 9.46
C PRO A 121 -49.54 -20.64 7.97
N PRO A 122 -49.34 -21.71 7.17
CA PRO A 122 -49.81 -21.73 5.79
C PRO A 122 -51.25 -21.24 5.78
N SER A 123 -51.54 -20.21 4.97
CA SER A 123 -52.89 -19.73 4.77
C SER A 123 -53.80 -20.93 4.57
N LEU A 124 -54.84 -21.02 5.41
CA LEU A 124 -55.86 -22.07 5.47
C LEU A 124 -55.93 -22.89 4.18
N ASN A 125 -55.79 -24.21 4.29
CA ASN A 125 -56.05 -25.12 3.16
C ASN A 125 -57.39 -24.70 2.52
N PRO A 126 -57.42 -24.24 1.26
CA PRO A 126 -58.61 -23.70 0.64
C PRO A 126 -59.76 -24.73 0.56
N ASN A 127 -59.46 -26.01 0.72
CA ASN A 127 -60.45 -27.09 0.79
C ASN A 127 -61.13 -27.23 2.17
N MET A 128 -60.74 -26.46 3.19
CA MET A 128 -61.32 -26.52 4.54
C MET A 128 -62.41 -25.47 4.78
N LEU A 129 -62.60 -24.52 3.86
CA LEU A 129 -63.66 -23.51 3.95
C LEU A 129 -64.97 -24.10 3.46
N ILE A 130 -65.83 -24.54 4.38
CA ILE A 130 -67.20 -24.97 4.07
C ILE A 130 -68.13 -23.77 4.30
N GLY A 131 -68.76 -23.32 3.22
CA GLY A 131 -69.79 -22.29 3.22
C GLY A 131 -71.09 -22.82 3.81
N ILE A 132 -71.63 -22.07 4.76
CA ILE A 132 -72.97 -22.26 5.32
C ILE A 132 -73.92 -21.55 4.35
N ILE A 133 -74.66 -22.34 3.57
CA ILE A 133 -75.65 -21.87 2.60
C ILE A 133 -77.03 -22.33 3.10
N PRO A 134 -77.82 -21.43 3.73
CA PRO A 134 -79.13 -21.78 4.26
C PRO A 134 -80.11 -22.24 3.18
N ASP A 135 -80.03 -21.61 2.01
CA ASP A 135 -80.90 -21.90 0.87
C ASP A 135 -80.09 -22.47 -0.30
N LYS A 136 -80.14 -23.80 -0.42
CA LYS A 136 -79.43 -24.54 -1.47
C LYS A 136 -80.14 -24.50 -2.83
N GLU A 137 -81.32 -23.89 -2.91
CA GLU A 137 -82.07 -23.76 -4.16
C GLU A 137 -81.40 -22.76 -5.11
N TYR A 138 -80.85 -21.68 -4.55
CA TYR A 138 -80.27 -20.56 -5.30
C TYR A 138 -78.74 -20.60 -5.36
N ALA A 139 -78.06 -21.30 -4.44
CA ALA A 139 -76.61 -21.47 -4.50
C ALA A 139 -76.12 -22.78 -3.87
N TYR A 140 -74.99 -23.29 -4.34
CA TYR A 140 -74.30 -24.42 -3.73
C TYR A 140 -72.79 -24.24 -3.82
N GLN A 141 -72.04 -25.03 -3.05
CA GLN A 141 -70.58 -25.01 -3.04
C GLN A 141 -70.00 -26.23 -3.75
N GLN A 142 -69.00 -26.02 -4.60
CA GLN A 142 -68.19 -27.08 -5.22
C GLN A 142 -66.70 -26.78 -5.00
N GLY A 143 -66.07 -27.52 -4.08
CA GLY A 143 -64.70 -27.22 -3.65
C GLY A 143 -64.61 -25.79 -3.10
N PRO A 144 -63.65 -24.96 -3.55
CA PRO A 144 -63.54 -23.56 -3.11
C PRO A 144 -64.51 -22.61 -3.82
N LYS A 145 -65.32 -23.07 -4.79
CA LYS A 145 -66.24 -22.23 -5.57
C LYS A 145 -67.63 -22.20 -4.96
N ILE A 146 -68.21 -21.02 -4.87
CA ILE A 146 -69.66 -20.82 -4.64
C ILE A 146 -70.32 -20.60 -5.99
N ILE A 147 -71.33 -21.40 -6.30
CA ILE A 147 -72.05 -21.38 -7.58
C ILE A 147 -73.49 -20.97 -7.31
N HIS A 148 -73.92 -19.87 -7.93
CA HIS A 148 -75.32 -19.47 -7.95
C HIS A 148 -76.04 -20.22 -9.09
N THR A 149 -77.25 -20.69 -8.84
CA THR A 149 -78.07 -21.36 -9.85
C THR A 149 -78.70 -20.33 -10.79
N ASP A 150 -79.32 -20.81 -11.88
CA ASP A 150 -80.06 -19.99 -12.85
C ASP A 150 -81.42 -19.52 -12.33
N LYS A 151 -81.79 -19.90 -11.11
CA LYS A 151 -83.03 -19.48 -10.45
C LYS A 151 -82.90 -18.03 -9.96
N TRP A 152 -83.94 -17.25 -10.21
CA TRP A 152 -84.02 -15.87 -9.76
C TRP A 152 -84.31 -15.83 -8.26
N GLY A 153 -83.33 -15.39 -7.46
CA GLY A 153 -83.43 -15.32 -6.01
C GLY A 153 -82.14 -14.84 -5.36
N SER A 154 -82.21 -14.47 -4.09
CA SER A 154 -81.04 -14.06 -3.32
C SER A 154 -80.43 -15.25 -2.60
N SER A 155 -79.10 -15.36 -2.64
CA SER A 155 -78.36 -16.34 -1.88
C SER A 155 -77.48 -15.67 -0.82
N THR A 156 -77.37 -16.28 0.36
CA THR A 156 -76.42 -15.87 1.38
C THR A 156 -75.45 -17.00 1.66
N VAL A 157 -74.16 -16.69 1.67
CA VAL A 157 -73.11 -17.62 2.06
C VAL A 157 -72.37 -17.03 3.24
N ALA A 158 -72.36 -17.77 4.35
CA ALA A 158 -71.58 -17.44 5.53
C ALA A 158 -70.43 -18.43 5.68
N PHE A 159 -69.32 -18.00 6.27
CA PHE A 159 -68.20 -18.88 6.62
C PHE A 159 -67.98 -18.80 8.13
N ASN A 160 -67.72 -19.94 8.76
CA ASN A 160 -67.28 -20.01 10.15
C ASN A 160 -65.79 -20.36 10.19
N PRO A 161 -64.86 -19.40 10.04
CA PRO A 161 -63.44 -19.68 9.95
C PRO A 161 -62.89 -20.09 11.32
N ILE A 162 -62.01 -21.10 11.34
CA ILE A 162 -61.18 -21.38 12.51
C ILE A 162 -60.05 -20.33 12.53
N ILE A 163 -60.12 -19.37 13.45
CA ILE A 163 -59.12 -18.29 13.57
C ILE A 163 -58.01 -18.76 14.50
N SER A 164 -56.93 -19.31 13.93
CA SER A 164 -55.74 -19.70 14.69
C SER A 164 -54.73 -18.55 14.88
N SER A 165 -54.80 -17.53 14.04
CA SER A 165 -54.01 -16.29 14.13
C SER A 165 -54.87 -15.14 13.60
N GLY A 166 -54.86 -13.98 14.28
CA GLY A 166 -55.90 -12.93 14.22
C GLY A 166 -56.15 -12.18 12.90
N ILE A 167 -55.79 -12.74 11.75
CA ILE A 167 -56.10 -12.19 10.43
C ILE A 167 -56.77 -13.27 9.58
N VAL A 168 -58.02 -13.05 9.19
CA VAL A 168 -58.72 -13.86 8.18
C VAL A 168 -58.70 -13.11 6.86
N ARG A 169 -58.24 -13.77 5.78
CA ARG A 169 -58.21 -13.21 4.43
C ARG A 169 -59.24 -13.94 3.58
N PHE A 170 -60.19 -13.19 3.02
CA PHE A 170 -61.11 -13.70 2.00
C PHE A 170 -60.76 -13.03 0.66
N GLY A 171 -60.73 -13.83 -0.41
CA GLY A 171 -60.54 -13.36 -1.77
C GLY A 171 -61.35 -14.24 -2.71
N GLY A 172 -61.96 -13.63 -3.72
CA GLY A 172 -62.75 -14.32 -4.72
C GLY A 172 -62.77 -13.51 -6.01
N PHE A 173 -63.02 -14.19 -7.12
CA PHE A 173 -63.25 -13.57 -8.42
C PHE A 173 -64.62 -14.04 -8.93
N PHE A 174 -65.35 -13.16 -9.60
CA PHE A 174 -66.64 -13.47 -10.20
C PHE A 174 -66.43 -13.84 -11.67
N GLU A 175 -67.01 -14.95 -12.09
CA GLU A 175 -66.92 -15.45 -13.46
C GLU A 175 -68.22 -15.08 -14.20
N ASP A 176 -68.10 -14.18 -15.16
CA ASP A 176 -69.06 -13.79 -16.22
C ASP A 176 -70.57 -13.81 -15.88
N PRO A 177 -71.11 -12.74 -15.28
CA PRO A 177 -72.53 -12.65 -14.98
C PRO A 177 -73.31 -12.08 -16.17
N ASN A 178 -74.09 -12.93 -16.86
CA ASN A 178 -75.03 -12.52 -17.93
C ASN A 178 -76.15 -11.55 -17.44
N TYR A 179 -76.25 -11.30 -16.13
CA TYR A 179 -77.23 -10.40 -15.47
C TYR A 179 -76.54 -9.58 -14.38
N PHE A 180 -76.99 -8.34 -14.14
CA PHE A 180 -76.46 -7.42 -13.11
C PHE A 180 -76.30 -8.11 -11.73
N PRO A 181 -75.09 -8.53 -11.32
CA PRO A 181 -74.91 -9.20 -10.05
C PRO A 181 -74.87 -8.14 -8.94
N ILE A 182 -75.67 -8.31 -7.90
CA ILE A 182 -75.57 -7.51 -6.67
C ILE A 182 -74.95 -8.42 -5.62
N PHE A 183 -73.76 -8.05 -5.15
CA PHE A 183 -73.12 -8.72 -4.01
C PHE A 183 -72.83 -7.69 -2.93
N SER A 184 -73.04 -8.09 -1.68
CA SER A 184 -72.62 -7.35 -0.51
C SER A 184 -71.78 -8.28 0.37
N ILE A 185 -70.73 -7.71 0.97
CA ILE A 185 -69.92 -8.41 1.96
C ILE A 185 -70.11 -7.66 3.26
N SER A 186 -70.63 -8.36 4.27
CA SER A 186 -70.76 -7.89 5.64
C SER A 186 -69.95 -8.78 6.57
N ILE A 187 -69.38 -8.18 7.61
CA ILE A 187 -68.70 -8.88 8.72
C ILE A 187 -69.68 -8.92 9.90
#